data_AF-A0A7R9LVF6-F1
#
_entry.id   AF-A0A7R9LVF6-F1
#
_cell.length_a   1.000
_cell.length_b   1.000
_cell.length_c   1.000
_cell.angle_alpha   90.00
_cell.angle_beta   90.00
_cell.angle_gamma   90.00
#
_symmetry.space_group_name_H-M   'P 1'
#
loop_
_entity.id
_entity.type
_entity.pdbx_description
1 polymer ?
#
loop_
_entity_poly.entity_id
_entity_poly.type
_entity_poly.pdbx_seq_one_letter_code
_entity_poly.pdbx_strand_id
1 'polypeptide(L)' 'MAGEPVDESQFTGLSKHFNSWTNYGRRNVSLATLSLVGVGILYLVLKPKKQKAVKT' A
#
# COMPACT_ATOMS: atom_id res chain seq x y z
N MET A 1 -13.57 -22.35 -2.62
CA MET A 1 -12.49 -22.80 -3.53
C MET A 1 -11.42 -23.42 -2.64
N ALA A 2 -11.48 -24.73 -2.43
CA ALA A 2 -10.42 -25.45 -1.74
C ALA A 2 -9.32 -25.70 -2.79
N GLY A 3 -8.56 -24.64 -3.07
CA GLY A 3 -7.49 -24.65 -4.05
C GLY A 3 -6.30 -25.42 -3.52
N GLU A 4 -5.66 -26.13 -4.43
CA GLU A 4 -4.35 -26.77 -4.27
C GLU A 4 -3.35 -25.89 -3.46
N PRO A 5 -2.46 -26.51 -2.66
CA PRO A 5 -1.46 -25.75 -1.91
C PRO A 5 -0.65 -24.87 -2.89
N VAL A 6 -0.71 -23.57 -2.68
CA VAL A 6 -0.01 -22.58 -3.51
C VAL A 6 1.49 -22.80 -3.35
N ASP A 7 2.17 -23.22 -4.41
CA ASP A 7 3.62 -23.39 -4.39
C ASP A 7 4.31 -22.02 -4.33
N GLU A 8 4.86 -21.65 -3.18
CA GLU A 8 5.48 -20.34 -2.96
C GLU A 8 6.75 -20.12 -3.79
N SER A 9 7.38 -21.18 -4.30
CA SER A 9 8.61 -21.08 -5.11
C SER A 9 8.37 -20.44 -6.48
N GLN A 10 7.13 -20.45 -6.96
CA GLN A 10 6.75 -19.84 -8.24
C GLN A 10 6.80 -18.30 -8.20
N PHE A 11 6.74 -17.69 -7.01
CA PHE A 11 6.78 -16.24 -6.87
C PHE A 11 8.20 -15.73 -6.68
N THR A 12 8.60 -14.78 -7.52
CA THR A 12 9.92 -14.15 -7.46
C THR A 12 9.79 -12.62 -7.37
N GLY A 13 10.86 -11.96 -6.93
CA GLY A 13 10.92 -10.50 -6.80
C GLY A 13 9.80 -9.92 -5.92
N LEU A 14 9.15 -8.88 -6.41
CA LEU A 14 8.06 -8.19 -5.70
C LEU A 14 6.82 -9.07 -5.52
N SER A 15 6.53 -9.96 -6.47
CA SER A 15 5.38 -10.87 -6.40
C SER A 15 5.52 -11.89 -5.26
N LYS A 16 6.73 -12.18 -4.79
CA LYS A 16 6.94 -13.01 -3.60
C LYS A 16 6.36 -12.37 -2.33
N HIS A 17 6.42 -11.04 -2.26
CA HIS A 17 5.96 -10.28 -1.10
C HIS A 17 4.57 -9.68 -1.30
N PHE A 18 4.16 -9.39 -2.52
CA PHE A 18 2.89 -8.74 -2.85
C PHE A 18 2.13 -9.60 -3.87
N ASN A 19 1.36 -10.56 -3.37
CA ASN A 19 0.50 -11.42 -4.18
C ASN A 19 -0.85 -11.67 -3.48
N SER A 20 -1.82 -12.16 -4.24
CA SER A 20 -3.17 -12.44 -3.73
C SER A 20 -3.37 -13.90 -3.27
N TRP A 21 -2.34 -14.73 -3.41
CA TRP A 21 -2.45 -16.19 -3.28
C TRP A 21 -2.03 -16.68 -1.88
N THR A 22 -0.94 -16.15 -1.33
CA THR A 22 -0.41 -16.53 -0.02
C THR A 22 -0.90 -15.59 1.07
N ASN A 23 -0.98 -16.08 2.30
CA ASN A 23 -1.37 -15.24 3.44
C ASN A 23 -0.37 -14.09 3.67
N TYR A 24 0.92 -14.33 3.45
CA TYR A 24 1.96 -13.30 3.53
C TYR A 24 1.81 -12.24 2.44
N GLY A 25 1.58 -12.66 1.20
CA GLY A 25 1.33 -11.75 0.08
C GLY A 25 0.14 -10.83 0.33
N ARG A 26 -0.98 -11.43 0.73
CA ARG A 26 -2.24 -10.71 1.01
C ARG A 26 -2.08 -9.70 2.14
N ARG A 27 -1.41 -10.09 3.23
CA ARG A 27 -1.13 -9.20 4.36
C ARG A 27 -0.32 -7.97 3.92
N ASN A 28 0.72 -8.18 3.13
CA ASN A 28 1.59 -7.10 2.70
C ASN A 28 0.88 -6.13 1.74
N VAL A 29 0.04 -6.63 0.84
CA VAL A 29 -0.79 -5.78 -0.03
C VAL A 29 -1.72 -4.92 0.82
N SER A 30 -2.43 -5.50 1.80
CA SER A 30 -3.32 -4.72 2.69
C SER A 30 -2.56 -3.68 3.50
N LEU A 31 -1.39 -4.04 4.06
CA LEU A 31 -0.54 -3.10 4.79
C LEU A 31 -0.04 -1.96 3.89
N ALA A 32 0.36 -2.27 2.66
CA ALA A 32 0.80 -1.26 1.70
C ALA A 32 -0.33 -0.29 1.35
N THR A 33 -1.54 -0.78 1.12
CA THR A 33 -2.71 0.06 0.87
C THR A 33 -3.00 0.98 2.05
N LEU A 34 -3.07 0.45 3.27
CA LEU A 34 -3.34 1.25 4.47
C LEU A 34 -2.23 2.28 4.73
N SER A 35 -0.98 1.90 4.49
CA SER A 35 0.17 2.80 4.63
C SER A 35 0.12 3.94 3.61
N LEU A 36 -0.16 3.64 2.34
CA LEU A 36 -0.28 4.66 1.29
C LEU A 36 -1.43 5.64 1.58
N VAL A 37 -2.59 5.12 2.00
CA VAL A 37 -3.73 5.98 2.38
C VAL A 37 -3.38 6.83 3.59
N GLY A 38 -2.80 6.24 4.64
CA GLY A 38 -2.39 6.96 5.84
C GLY A 38 -1.37 8.07 5.56
N VAL A 39 -0.34 7.77 4.77
CA VAL A 39 0.66 8.77 4.33
C VAL A 39 0.02 9.84 3.45
N GLY A 40 -0.90 9.48 2.55
CA GLY A 40 -1.63 10.44 1.72
C GLY A 40 -2.46 11.42 2.56
N ILE A 41 -3.19 10.92 3.54
CA ILE A 41 -3.96 11.76 4.48
C ILE A 41 -3.02 12.64 5.29
N LEU A 42 -1.95 12.06 5.86
CA LEU A 42 -0.97 12.81 6.64
C LEU A 42 -0.33 13.94 5.82
N TYR A 43 0.00 13.65 4.56
CA TYR A 43 0.52 14.66 3.65
C TYR A 43 -0.48 15.80 3.44
N LEU A 44 -1.76 15.51 3.21
CA LEU A 44 -2.79 16.55 3.04
C LEU A 44 -3.01 17.39 4.30
N VAL A 45 -2.92 16.76 5.48
CA VAL A 45 -3.07 17.44 6.78
C VAL A 45 -1.85 18.32 7.08
N LEU A 46 -0.64 17.81 6.86
CA LEU A 46 0.60 18.52 7.16
C LEU A 46 1.01 19.50 6.06
N LYS A 47 0.43 19.41 4.85
CA LYS A 47 0.76 20.31 3.73
C LYS A 47 0.47 21.76 4.15
N PRO A 48 1.49 22.63 4.25
CA PRO A 48 1.28 24.01 4.67
C PRO A 48 0.41 24.73 3.65
N LYS A 49 -0.66 25.37 4.12
CA LYS A 49 -1.49 26.23 3.28
C LYS A 49 -0.68 27.50 2.99
N LYS A 50 -0.34 27.74 1.72
CA LYS A 50 0.25 29.02 1.31
C LYS A 50 -0.72 30.13 1.72
N GLN A 51 -0.26 31.10 2.51
CA GLN A 51 -1.04 32.31 2.78
C GLN A 51 -1.30 32.98 1.43
N LYS A 52 -2.58 33.29 1.14
CA LYS A 52 -2.92 34.08 -0.04
C LYS A 52 -2.22 35.43 0.15
N ALA A 53 -1.30 35.78 -0.76
CA ALA A 53 -0.74 37.11 -0.79
C ALA A 53 -1.92 38.09 -0.95
N VAL A 54 -2.21 38.85 0.12
CA VAL A 54 -3.16 39.95 0.07
C VAL A 54 -2.59 40.92 -0.95
N LYS A 55 -3.25 41.04 -2.10
CA LYS A 55 -2.94 42.07 -3.09
C LYS A 55 -3.53 43.37 -2.55
N THR A 56 -2.68 44.21 -1.97
CA THR A 56 -2.95 45.63 -1.75
C THR A 56 -2.79 46.37 -3.07
#